data_AF-A0AAV2JCZ1-F1
#
_entry.id   AF-A0AAV2JCZ1-F1
#
_cell.length_a   1.000
_cell.length_b   1.000
_cell.length_c   1.000
_cell.angle_alpha   90.00
_cell.angle_beta   90.00
_cell.angle_gamma   90.00
#
_symmetry.space_group_name_H-M   'P 1'
#
loop_
_entity.id
_entity.type
_entity.pdbx_description
1 polymer ?
#
loop_
_entity_poly.entity_id
_entity_poly.type
_entity_poly.pdbx_seq_one_letter_code
_entity_poly.pdbx_strand_id
1 'polypeptide(L)'
;MNCHSSRLAVIDIAGVLTLLDLDVRSEDKSDPGAAGDPSKFERKDVWDMKWAKDNPDLFAMMEKTRMYVIRNLDPEEPIQTSGYICNFEDLEIKSVLLDEIMKDPDRPNKDSLINFEIRSLRDSRALIEKVGIEDASQFIEDNPHPRLWRLLAEAALQKLDLKTAEQAFVRCKDYQGIEFVKRLGNLKSEPMKQAEVAAYFSRFEEAERMYLDMDRRDLAISLRIKLGDWFRVLQLLKSGSGDSDDALQEQAHNAIGDYFADRQKWVNAVQYYLLGRNQERLAECYYMLEDYDGLERLINQLPDNHKLLPDIGQMFATVGMCEQAVNAYLKCNQPKAAVDTCVHLNQVRDTRYQMIII
;
A
#
# COMPACT_ATOMS: atom_id res chain seq x y z
N MET A 1 -13.17 29.78 1.89
CA MET A 1 -14.58 29.39 2.07
C MET A 1 -14.60 28.04 2.77
N ASN A 2 -15.55 27.81 3.68
CA ASN A 2 -15.69 26.51 4.36
C ASN A 2 -16.34 25.44 3.48
N CYS A 3 -16.36 24.19 3.94
CA CYS A 3 -16.70 23.01 3.14
C CYS A 3 -18.13 22.99 2.57
N HIS A 4 -19.07 23.71 3.19
CA HIS A 4 -20.46 23.85 2.72
C HIS A 4 -20.80 25.25 2.19
N SER A 5 -19.79 26.09 1.96
CA SER A 5 -19.97 27.41 1.34
C SER A 5 -20.80 28.44 2.11
N SER A 6 -21.11 28.24 3.40
CA SER A 6 -21.83 29.25 4.20
C SER A 6 -20.92 30.33 4.79
N ARG A 7 -19.61 30.09 4.98
CA ARG A 7 -18.70 31.10 5.54
C ARG A 7 -17.48 31.32 4.68
N LEU A 8 -17.07 32.58 4.60
CA LEU A 8 -15.82 33.02 3.99
C LEU A 8 -14.90 33.58 5.07
N ALA A 9 -13.62 33.24 4.98
CA ALA A 9 -12.57 33.85 5.79
C ALA A 9 -11.72 34.71 4.87
N VAL A 10 -11.40 35.92 5.32
CA VAL A 10 -10.57 36.87 4.58
C VAL A 10 -9.46 37.34 5.51
N ILE A 11 -8.21 37.19 5.06
CA ILE A 11 -7.05 37.84 5.66
C ILE A 11 -6.72 39.03 4.77
N ASP A 12 -6.78 40.24 5.33
CA ASP A 12 -6.42 41.45 4.59
C ASP A 12 -4.90 41.68 4.54
N ILE A 13 -4.48 42.73 3.82
CA ILE A 13 -3.06 43.11 3.70
C ILE A 13 -2.41 43.54 5.02
N ALA A 14 -3.21 43.85 6.04
CA ALA A 14 -2.74 44.20 7.38
C ALA A 14 -2.64 42.98 8.29
N GLY A 15 -2.93 41.77 7.79
CA GLY A 15 -2.92 40.53 8.56
C GLY A 15 -4.12 40.42 9.51
N VAL A 16 -5.23 41.09 9.19
CA VAL A 16 -6.48 40.99 9.95
C VAL A 16 -7.36 39.90 9.32
N LEU A 17 -7.59 38.84 10.08
CA LEU A 17 -8.54 37.78 9.75
C LEU A 17 -9.95 38.18 10.19
N THR A 18 -10.89 38.15 9.25
CA THR A 18 -12.33 38.33 9.48
C THR A 18 -13.12 37.17 8.90
N LEU A 19 -14.29 36.88 9.50
CA LEU A 19 -15.24 35.89 9.00
C LEU A 19 -16.50 36.60 8.46
N LEU A 20 -16.96 36.15 7.31
CA LEU A 20 -18.16 36.64 6.64
C LEU A 20 -19.15 35.49 6.51
N ASP A 21 -20.36 35.70 6.99
CA ASP A 21 -21.47 34.79 6.73
C ASP A 21 -22.05 35.06 5.35
N LEU A 22 -22.17 34.02 4.54
CA LEU A 22 -22.70 34.05 3.18
C LEU A 22 -24.18 33.65 3.16
N ASP A 23 -24.70 33.05 4.24
CA ASP A 23 -26.11 32.72 4.38
C ASP A 23 -26.89 33.98 4.80
N VAL A 24 -27.17 34.84 3.83
CA VAL A 24 -28.13 35.95 3.98
C VAL A 24 -29.54 35.37 3.96
N ARG A 25 -29.97 34.73 5.06
CA ARG A 25 -31.38 34.37 5.28
C ARG A 25 -31.86 34.83 6.65
N SER A 26 -32.45 36.02 6.63
CA SER A 26 -33.41 36.60 7.58
C SER A 26 -32.96 36.71 9.04
N GLU A 27 -33.11 37.93 9.56
CA GLU A 27 -32.94 38.35 10.95
C GLU A 27 -33.86 37.65 11.99
N ASP A 28 -34.29 36.43 11.73
CA ASP A 28 -35.17 35.65 12.62
C ASP A 28 -34.54 34.29 12.91
N LYS A 29 -33.75 34.22 13.98
CA LYS A 29 -33.78 33.10 14.94
C LYS A 29 -32.98 33.42 16.20
N SER A 30 -33.77 33.74 17.21
CA SER A 30 -33.48 33.50 18.62
C SER A 30 -33.22 32.01 18.87
N ASP A 31 -31.98 31.56 18.66
CA ASP A 31 -31.51 30.29 19.23
C ASP A 31 -30.48 30.61 20.33
N PRO A 32 -30.80 30.40 21.62
CA PRO A 32 -29.93 30.81 22.74
C PRO A 32 -28.62 30.01 22.86
N GLY A 33 -28.35 29.07 21.94
CA GLY A 33 -27.17 28.20 21.93
C GLY A 33 -26.16 28.45 20.81
N ALA A 34 -26.41 29.40 19.90
CA ALA A 34 -25.47 29.69 18.81
C ALA A 34 -24.28 30.51 19.34
N ALA A 35 -23.10 29.91 19.31
CA ALA A 35 -21.82 30.59 19.52
C ALA A 35 -21.75 31.86 18.65
N GLY A 36 -21.08 32.90 19.15
CA GLY A 36 -21.30 34.32 18.80
C GLY A 36 -21.36 34.67 17.30
N ASP A 37 -21.85 35.88 17.02
CA ASP A 37 -21.97 36.43 15.66
C ASP A 37 -20.63 36.35 14.89
N PRO A 38 -20.51 35.52 13.83
CA PRO A 38 -19.28 35.36 13.06
C PRO A 38 -18.77 36.68 12.47
N SER A 39 -19.68 37.63 12.21
CA SER A 39 -19.36 38.96 11.68
C SER A 39 -18.53 39.81 12.64
N LYS A 40 -18.47 39.42 13.92
CA LYS A 40 -17.66 40.08 14.96
C LYS A 40 -16.33 39.37 15.20
N PHE A 41 -16.06 38.26 14.52
CA PHE A 41 -14.80 37.56 14.66
C PHE A 41 -13.70 38.35 13.94
N GLU A 42 -12.76 38.87 14.72
CA GLU A 42 -11.57 39.58 14.23
C GLU A 42 -10.32 39.07 14.96
N ARG A 43 -9.27 38.73 14.20
CA ARG A 43 -7.95 38.39 14.73
C ARG A 43 -6.87 39.12 13.95
N LYS A 44 -5.87 39.65 14.65
CA LYS A 44 -4.75 40.42 14.09
C LYS A 44 -3.48 39.59 14.05
N ASP A 45 -2.50 40.04 13.28
CA ASP A 45 -1.20 39.35 13.09
C ASP A 45 -1.36 37.92 12.51
N VAL A 46 -2.44 37.69 11.75
CA VAL A 46 -2.73 36.41 11.09
C VAL A 46 -2.09 36.40 9.70
N TRP A 47 -1.32 35.36 9.40
CA TRP A 47 -0.61 35.24 8.12
C TRP A 47 -0.96 33.97 7.34
N ASP A 48 -1.66 33.01 7.94
CA ASP A 48 -2.15 31.82 7.26
C ASP A 48 -3.42 31.29 7.94
N MET A 49 -4.29 30.63 7.18
CA MET A 49 -5.56 30.10 7.64
C MET A 49 -6.07 29.02 6.71
N LYS A 50 -6.65 27.96 7.29
CA LYS A 50 -7.33 26.92 6.54
C LYS A 50 -8.56 26.40 7.26
N TRP A 51 -9.68 26.34 6.54
CA TRP A 51 -10.86 25.59 6.97
C TRP A 51 -10.59 24.09 6.96
N ALA A 52 -11.20 23.38 7.92
CA ALA A 52 -11.31 21.94 7.82
C ALA A 52 -12.18 21.57 6.62
N LYS A 53 -11.78 20.53 5.87
CA LYS A 53 -12.51 20.08 4.69
C LYS A 53 -13.79 19.33 5.00
N ASP A 54 -13.87 18.77 6.20
CA ASP A 54 -14.89 17.84 6.68
C ASP A 54 -15.76 18.43 7.79
N ASN A 55 -15.40 19.60 8.33
CA ASN A 55 -16.18 20.28 9.36
C ASN A 55 -16.28 21.80 9.08
N PRO A 56 -17.49 22.33 8.90
CA PRO A 56 -17.69 23.74 8.52
C PRO A 56 -17.40 24.76 9.63
N ASP A 57 -17.40 24.30 10.88
CA ASP A 57 -17.22 25.13 12.07
C ASP A 57 -15.79 25.09 12.61
N LEU A 58 -14.91 24.36 11.93
CA LEU A 58 -13.54 24.11 12.36
C LEU A 58 -12.56 24.74 11.36
N PHE A 59 -11.61 25.51 11.88
CA PHE A 59 -10.51 26.03 11.08
C PHE A 59 -9.26 26.19 11.93
N ALA A 60 -8.12 26.22 11.25
CA ALA A 60 -6.82 26.52 11.83
C ALA A 60 -6.33 27.85 11.29
N MET A 61 -5.64 28.62 12.12
CA MET A 61 -5.01 29.87 11.72
C MET A 61 -3.66 30.05 12.39
N MET A 62 -2.77 30.76 11.70
CA MET A 62 -1.45 31.11 12.21
C MET A 62 -1.44 32.57 12.64
N GLU A 63 -1.17 32.80 13.93
CA GLU A 63 -0.96 34.11 14.52
C GLU A 63 0.46 34.16 15.09
N LYS A 64 1.32 35.03 14.55
CA LYS A 64 2.75 35.07 14.89
C LYS A 64 3.41 33.69 14.77
N THR A 65 3.92 33.12 15.84
CA THR A 65 4.56 31.79 15.86
C THR A 65 3.67 30.72 16.51
N ARG A 66 2.35 30.91 16.44
CA ARG A 66 1.38 30.03 17.09
C ARG A 66 0.26 29.69 16.13
N MET A 67 -0.07 28.40 16.11
CA MET A 67 -1.25 27.89 15.44
C MET A 67 -2.40 27.82 16.44
N TYR A 68 -3.53 28.40 16.07
CA TYR A 68 -4.79 28.30 16.81
C TYR A 68 -5.76 27.44 16.01
N VAL A 69 -6.31 26.41 16.65
CA VAL A 69 -7.46 25.67 16.14
C VAL A 69 -8.70 26.32 16.74
N ILE A 70 -9.68 26.66 15.92
CA ILE A 70 -10.90 27.33 16.33
C ILE A 70 -12.09 26.48 15.93
N ARG A 71 -12.95 26.19 16.91
CA ARG A 71 -14.20 25.47 16.74
C ARG A 71 -15.33 26.37 17.22
N ASN A 72 -16.32 26.64 16.37
CA ASN A 72 -17.45 27.52 16.74
C ASN A 72 -16.99 28.88 17.31
N LEU A 73 -15.93 29.47 16.75
CA LEU A 73 -15.31 30.73 17.20
C LEU A 73 -14.55 30.66 18.54
N ASP A 74 -14.56 29.51 19.22
CA ASP A 74 -13.78 29.29 20.44
C ASP A 74 -12.40 28.72 20.10
N PRO A 75 -11.30 29.37 20.52
CA PRO A 75 -9.95 28.87 20.29
C PRO A 75 -9.57 27.75 21.26
N GLU A 76 -8.93 26.71 20.73
CA GLU A 76 -8.19 25.72 21.51
C GLU A 76 -6.85 26.29 22.02
N GLU A 77 -6.15 25.49 22.82
CA GLU A 77 -4.81 25.82 23.31
C GLU A 77 -3.85 25.96 22.12
N PRO A 78 -3.08 27.08 22.04
CA PRO A 78 -2.22 27.33 20.90
C PRO A 78 -1.06 26.36 20.83
N ILE A 79 -0.71 25.97 19.60
CA ILE A 79 0.44 25.12 19.29
C ILE A 79 1.58 26.01 18.81
N GLN A 80 2.74 25.96 19.47
CA GLN A 80 3.91 26.71 19.05
C GLN A 80 4.49 26.09 17.77
N THR A 81 4.40 26.80 16.64
CA THR A 81 4.92 26.37 15.34
C THR A 81 5.03 27.55 14.38
N SER A 82 5.94 27.48 13.42
CA SER A 82 6.08 28.39 12.27
C SER A 82 5.72 27.72 10.94
N GLY A 83 5.11 26.52 10.99
CA GLY A 83 4.72 25.78 9.80
C GLY A 83 3.52 26.41 9.08
N TYR A 84 3.57 26.43 7.75
CA TYR A 84 2.47 26.84 6.88
C TYR A 84 1.43 25.72 6.79
N ILE A 85 0.16 26.06 6.89
CA ILE A 85 -0.96 25.12 6.94
C ILE A 85 -1.28 24.62 5.53
N CYS A 86 -0.92 23.37 5.26
CA CYS A 86 -1.16 22.72 3.98
C CYS A 86 -2.57 22.13 3.88
N ASN A 87 -3.02 21.47 4.96
CA ASN A 87 -4.25 20.68 4.94
C ASN A 87 -4.87 20.59 6.33
N PHE A 88 -6.20 20.53 6.38
CA PHE A 88 -6.93 20.28 7.61
C PHE A 88 -8.12 19.37 7.29
N GLU A 89 -8.05 18.13 7.73
CA GLU A 89 -9.09 17.11 7.59
C GLU A 89 -8.87 16.04 8.66
N ASP A 90 -9.90 15.26 8.98
CA ASP A 90 -9.80 14.14 9.91
C ASP A 90 -9.23 14.52 11.28
N LEU A 91 -9.55 15.74 11.76
CA LEU A 91 -9.06 16.28 13.03
C LEU A 91 -7.53 16.41 13.12
N GLU A 92 -6.85 16.43 11.97
CA GLU A 92 -5.40 16.56 11.83
C GLU A 92 -5.04 17.72 10.91
N ILE A 93 -4.04 18.51 11.30
CA ILE A 93 -3.51 19.62 10.52
C ILE A 93 -2.15 19.23 9.98
N LYS A 94 -2.01 19.19 8.66
CA LYS A 94 -0.72 19.02 8.00
C LYS A 94 -0.13 20.39 7.72
N SER A 95 1.09 20.60 8.18
CA SER A 95 1.85 21.81 7.98
C SER A 95 3.21 21.53 7.35
N VAL A 96 3.83 22.58 6.81
CA VAL A 96 5.16 22.51 6.21
C VAL A 96 6.06 23.63 6.72
N LEU A 97 7.28 23.28 7.10
CA LEU A 97 8.35 24.22 7.41
C LEU A 97 9.03 24.65 6.11
N LEU A 98 8.54 25.74 5.50
CA LEU A 98 9.07 26.22 4.22
C LEU A 98 10.53 26.71 4.34
N ASP A 99 10.89 27.29 5.47
CA ASP A 99 12.26 27.68 5.79
C ASP A 99 13.23 26.49 5.77
N GLU A 100 12.82 25.33 6.28
CA GLU A 100 13.60 24.10 6.22
C GLU A 100 13.70 23.54 4.79
N ILE A 101 12.60 23.56 4.02
CA ILE A 101 12.61 23.11 2.61
C ILE A 101 13.52 24.00 1.75
N MET A 102 13.51 25.31 1.98
CA MET A 102 14.29 26.26 1.19
C MET A 102 15.81 26.14 1.41
N LYS A 103 16.27 25.33 2.38
CA LYS A 103 17.70 25.00 2.55
C LYS A 103 18.22 24.07 1.45
N ASP A 104 17.40 23.13 0.97
CA ASP A 104 17.72 22.25 -0.17
C ASP A 104 16.44 21.95 -1.00
N PRO A 105 16.06 22.89 -1.89
CA PRO A 105 14.82 22.77 -2.66
C PRO A 105 14.78 21.58 -3.62
N ASP A 106 15.94 21.11 -4.10
CA ASP A 106 16.05 20.01 -5.05
C ASP A 106 15.84 18.65 -4.39
N ARG A 107 15.98 18.58 -3.05
CA ARG A 107 15.84 17.36 -2.25
C ARG A 107 15.06 17.63 -0.96
N PRO A 108 13.75 17.93 -1.05
CA PRO A 108 12.95 18.23 0.13
C PRO A 108 12.92 17.04 1.11
N ASN A 109 13.09 17.33 2.39
CA ASN A 109 12.99 16.32 3.45
C ASN A 109 11.53 16.14 3.89
N LYS A 110 11.10 14.89 4.10
CA LYS A 110 9.78 14.58 4.68
C LYS A 110 9.64 15.07 6.12
N ASP A 111 10.74 15.22 6.85
CA ASP A 111 10.72 15.74 8.23
C ASP A 111 10.25 17.20 8.29
N SER A 112 10.28 17.93 7.17
CA SER A 112 9.73 19.29 7.08
C SER A 112 8.20 19.31 7.05
N LEU A 113 7.53 18.15 6.90
CA LEU A 113 6.08 18.01 7.00
C LEU A 113 5.70 17.58 8.41
N ILE A 114 4.90 18.40 9.09
CA ILE A 114 4.47 18.14 10.47
C ILE A 114 2.96 17.97 10.50
N ASN A 115 2.49 16.87 11.08
CA ASN A 115 1.07 16.66 11.37
C ASN A 115 0.79 16.97 12.84
N PHE A 116 -0.25 17.78 13.08
CA PHE A 116 -0.73 18.13 14.41
C PHE A 116 -2.12 17.54 14.62
N GLU A 117 -2.29 16.72 15.65
CA GLU A 117 -3.61 16.28 16.11
C GLU A 117 -4.25 17.42 16.93
N ILE A 118 -5.50 17.77 16.62
CA ILE A 118 -6.22 18.78 17.41
C ILE A 118 -6.67 18.20 18.77
N ARG A 119 -7.17 19.05 19.68
CA ARG A 119 -7.55 18.62 21.04
C ARG A 119 -8.48 17.41 21.05
N SER A 120 -9.56 17.41 20.27
CA SER A 120 -10.56 16.31 20.28
C SER A 120 -9.95 14.94 19.99
N LEU A 121 -8.97 14.85 19.07
CA LEU A 121 -8.30 13.61 18.72
C LEU A 121 -7.30 13.18 19.81
N ARG A 122 -6.52 14.12 20.35
CA ARG A 122 -5.58 13.88 21.44
C ARG A 122 -6.28 13.41 22.71
N ASP A 123 -7.36 14.08 23.10
CA ASP A 123 -8.14 13.77 24.29
C ASP A 123 -8.80 12.40 24.16
N SER A 124 -9.37 12.09 23.00
CA SER A 124 -9.95 10.76 22.73
C SER A 124 -8.91 9.65 22.84
N ARG A 125 -7.71 9.86 22.29
CA ARG A 125 -6.59 8.91 22.40
C ARG A 125 -6.17 8.72 23.86
N ALA A 126 -6.06 9.80 24.62
CA ALA A 126 -5.72 9.76 26.03
C ALA A 126 -6.79 9.05 26.89
N LEU A 127 -8.09 9.25 26.58
CA LEU A 127 -9.19 8.55 27.24
C LEU A 127 -9.13 7.04 27.00
N ILE A 128 -8.90 6.63 25.75
CA ILE A 128 -8.77 5.20 25.38
C ILE A 128 -7.62 4.53 26.13
N GLU A 129 -6.48 5.21 26.24
CA GLU A 129 -5.28 4.66 26.86
C GLU A 129 -5.35 4.64 28.39
N LYS A 130 -5.84 5.73 29.00
CA LYS A 130 -5.76 5.93 30.46
C LYS A 130 -7.01 5.54 31.22
N VAL A 131 -8.18 5.65 30.60
CA VAL A 131 -9.47 5.49 31.29
C VAL A 131 -10.14 4.20 30.82
N GLY A 132 -10.39 4.06 29.52
CA GLY A 132 -11.01 2.87 28.97
C GLY A 132 -11.85 3.14 27.72
N ILE A 133 -12.39 2.07 27.14
CA ILE A 133 -13.21 2.13 25.92
C ILE A 133 -14.57 2.74 26.20
N GLU A 134 -15.19 2.46 27.35
CA GLU A 134 -16.55 2.93 27.67
C GLU A 134 -16.61 4.45 27.76
N ASP A 135 -15.75 5.07 28.56
CA ASP A 135 -15.70 6.53 28.70
C ASP A 135 -15.28 7.23 27.41
N ALA A 136 -14.34 6.63 26.65
CA ALA A 136 -13.99 7.16 25.34
C ALA A 136 -15.16 7.06 24.35
N SER A 137 -15.98 6.00 24.42
CA SER A 137 -17.18 5.85 23.60
C SER A 137 -18.17 6.98 23.89
N GLN A 138 -18.43 7.28 25.17
CA GLN A 138 -19.32 8.37 25.55
C GLN A 138 -18.81 9.73 25.05
N PHE A 139 -17.52 10.03 25.23
CA PHE A 139 -16.92 11.26 24.73
C PHE A 139 -17.09 11.43 23.22
N ILE A 140 -16.94 10.35 22.46
CA ILE A 140 -17.07 10.33 21.00
C ILE A 140 -18.55 10.40 20.57
N GLU A 141 -19.48 9.86 21.36
CA GLU A 141 -20.92 10.07 21.13
C GLU A 141 -21.33 11.53 21.30
N ASP A 142 -20.77 12.20 22.30
CA ASP A 142 -21.01 13.63 22.55
C ASP A 142 -20.31 14.53 21.51
N ASN A 143 -19.22 14.04 20.89
CA ASN A 143 -18.42 14.77 19.89
C ASN A 143 -18.19 13.92 18.62
N PRO A 144 -19.24 13.61 17.85
CA PRO A 144 -19.15 12.61 16.79
C PRO A 144 -18.28 13.07 15.62
N HIS A 145 -17.31 12.24 15.23
CA HIS A 145 -16.50 12.43 14.03
C HIS A 145 -16.03 11.08 13.46
N PRO A 146 -16.07 10.84 12.13
CA PRO A 146 -15.64 9.57 11.54
C PRO A 146 -14.24 9.12 11.97
N ARG A 147 -13.28 10.05 12.06
CA ARG A 147 -11.93 9.77 12.58
C ARG A 147 -11.92 9.22 14.01
N LEU A 148 -12.72 9.80 14.91
CA LEU A 148 -12.78 9.37 16.30
C LEU A 148 -13.44 7.99 16.42
N TRP A 149 -14.51 7.77 15.66
CA TRP A 149 -15.14 6.45 15.56
C TRP A 149 -14.17 5.39 15.05
N ARG A 150 -13.33 5.71 14.05
CA ARG A 150 -12.26 4.80 13.60
C ARG A 150 -11.24 4.52 14.71
N LEU A 151 -10.79 5.55 15.43
CA LEU A 151 -9.86 5.39 16.56
C LEU A 151 -10.43 4.48 17.65
N LEU A 152 -11.70 4.66 18.01
CA LEU A 152 -12.40 3.80 18.97
C LEU A 152 -12.52 2.37 18.47
N ALA A 153 -12.89 2.18 17.20
CA ALA A 153 -13.02 0.87 16.59
C ALA A 153 -11.70 0.10 16.62
N GLU A 154 -10.61 0.76 16.25
CA GLU A 154 -9.26 0.19 16.27
C GLU A 154 -8.82 -0.20 17.70
N ALA A 155 -9.08 0.65 18.68
CA ALA A 155 -8.77 0.35 20.08
C ALA A 155 -9.61 -0.81 20.65
N ALA A 156 -10.89 -0.85 20.33
CA ALA A 156 -11.79 -1.95 20.71
C ALA A 156 -11.36 -3.27 20.07
N LEU A 157 -10.95 -3.22 18.80
CA LEU A 157 -10.44 -4.37 18.07
C LEU A 157 -9.17 -4.96 18.71
N GLN A 158 -8.25 -4.10 19.18
CA GLN A 158 -7.04 -4.55 19.90
C GLN A 158 -7.37 -5.26 21.22
N LYS A 159 -8.45 -4.87 21.91
CA LYS A 159 -8.93 -5.52 23.13
C LYS A 159 -9.91 -6.67 22.87
N LEU A 160 -10.14 -7.03 21.60
CA LEU A 160 -11.13 -8.03 21.16
C LEU A 160 -12.58 -7.72 21.59
N ASP A 161 -12.88 -6.46 21.88
CA ASP A 161 -14.27 -6.01 22.07
C ASP A 161 -14.94 -5.83 20.69
N LEU A 162 -15.33 -6.97 20.12
CA LEU A 162 -15.90 -7.04 18.77
C LEU A 162 -17.22 -6.25 18.66
N LYS A 163 -17.98 -6.15 19.75
CA LYS A 163 -19.27 -5.45 19.75
C LYS A 163 -19.05 -3.95 19.57
N THR A 164 -18.18 -3.36 20.39
CA THR A 164 -17.87 -1.94 20.30
C THR A 164 -17.14 -1.61 18.99
N ALA A 165 -16.23 -2.50 18.55
CA ALA A 165 -15.53 -2.34 17.27
C ALA A 165 -16.50 -2.29 16.08
N GLU A 166 -17.47 -3.22 16.00
CA GLU A 166 -18.47 -3.23 14.92
C GLU A 166 -19.32 -1.96 14.93
N GLN A 167 -19.83 -1.55 16.10
CA GLN A 167 -20.64 -0.34 16.23
C GLN A 167 -19.88 0.92 15.78
N ALA A 168 -18.62 1.03 16.20
CA ALA A 168 -17.77 2.16 15.83
C ALA A 168 -17.42 2.16 14.33
N PHE A 169 -17.13 1.00 13.73
CA PHE A 169 -16.94 0.90 12.27
C PHE A 169 -18.19 1.25 11.46
N VAL A 170 -19.38 0.90 11.95
CA VAL A 170 -20.66 1.33 11.33
C VAL A 170 -20.79 2.85 11.35
N ARG A 171 -20.45 3.50 12.47
CA ARG A 171 -20.54 4.97 12.62
C ARG A 171 -19.55 5.71 11.71
N CYS A 172 -18.38 5.16 11.44
CA CYS A 172 -17.43 5.73 10.45
C CYS A 172 -17.59 5.18 9.02
N LYS A 173 -18.59 4.33 8.77
CA LYS A 173 -18.90 3.71 7.45
C LYS A 173 -17.74 2.89 6.87
N ASP A 174 -16.97 2.23 7.73
CA ASP A 174 -15.87 1.36 7.33
C ASP A 174 -16.37 -0.08 7.09
N TYR A 175 -16.80 -0.35 5.86
CA TYR A 175 -17.32 -1.67 5.49
C TYR A 175 -16.29 -2.79 5.62
N GLN A 176 -15.01 -2.50 5.39
CA GLN A 176 -13.93 -3.47 5.50
C GLN A 176 -13.71 -3.85 6.98
N GLY A 177 -13.70 -2.87 7.87
CA GLY A 177 -13.65 -3.08 9.31
C GLY A 177 -14.83 -3.91 9.83
N ILE A 178 -16.05 -3.63 9.36
CA ILE A 178 -17.26 -4.42 9.72
C ILE A 178 -17.13 -5.88 9.29
N GLU A 179 -16.74 -6.14 8.03
CA GLU A 179 -16.56 -7.50 7.53
C GLU A 179 -15.45 -8.24 8.29
N PHE A 180 -14.36 -7.54 8.61
CA PHE A 180 -13.26 -8.07 9.39
C PHE A 180 -13.71 -8.51 10.79
N VAL A 181 -14.47 -7.67 11.51
CA VAL A 181 -15.00 -8.00 12.84
C VAL A 181 -15.93 -9.21 12.80
N LYS A 182 -16.79 -9.30 11.78
CA LYS A 182 -17.66 -10.48 11.58
C LYS A 182 -16.86 -11.75 11.36
N ARG A 183 -15.80 -11.68 10.53
CA ARG A 183 -14.88 -12.81 10.30
C ARG A 183 -14.18 -13.23 11.59
N LEU A 184 -13.69 -12.27 12.39
CA LEU A 184 -13.10 -12.55 13.70
C LEU A 184 -14.09 -13.22 14.66
N GLY A 185 -15.35 -12.80 14.65
CA GLY A 185 -16.40 -13.39 15.48
C GLY A 185 -16.62 -14.88 15.24
N ASN A 186 -16.37 -15.36 14.02
CA ASN A 186 -16.49 -16.76 13.64
C ASN A 186 -15.30 -17.63 14.08
N LEU A 187 -14.18 -17.02 14.50
CA LEU A 187 -13.02 -17.74 15.00
C LEU A 187 -13.25 -18.19 16.43
N LYS A 188 -12.93 -19.46 16.73
CA LYS A 188 -13.10 -20.02 18.08
C LYS A 188 -11.92 -19.73 19.01
N SER A 189 -10.70 -19.71 18.48
CA SER A 189 -9.47 -19.52 19.25
C SER A 189 -9.19 -18.04 19.45
N GLU A 190 -8.98 -17.63 20.70
CA GLU A 190 -8.62 -16.24 21.04
C GLU A 190 -7.21 -15.86 20.54
N PRO A 191 -6.16 -16.68 20.72
CA PRO A 191 -4.86 -16.44 20.07
C PRO A 191 -4.95 -16.26 18.55
N MET A 192 -5.85 -17.00 17.89
CA MET A 192 -6.10 -16.87 16.45
C MET A 192 -6.73 -15.51 16.12
N LYS A 193 -7.68 -15.03 16.94
CA LYS A 193 -8.22 -13.68 16.77
C LYS A 193 -7.14 -12.62 16.92
N GLN A 194 -6.28 -12.74 17.94
CA GLN A 194 -5.20 -11.78 18.16
C GLN A 194 -4.19 -11.76 17.00
N ALA A 195 -3.85 -12.92 16.43
CA ALA A 195 -2.97 -13.01 15.25
C ALA A 195 -3.59 -12.29 14.03
N GLU A 196 -4.87 -12.52 13.76
CA GLU A 196 -5.60 -11.82 12.69
C GLU A 196 -5.68 -10.30 12.95
N VAL A 197 -5.88 -9.88 14.20
CA VAL A 197 -5.87 -8.46 14.58
C VAL A 197 -4.48 -7.85 14.38
N ALA A 198 -3.40 -8.55 14.74
CA ALA A 198 -2.03 -8.10 14.46
C ALA A 198 -1.81 -7.93 12.95
N ALA A 199 -2.27 -8.88 12.13
CA ALA A 199 -2.21 -8.79 10.67
C ALA A 199 -3.03 -7.62 10.12
N TYR A 200 -4.22 -7.34 10.67
CA TYR A 200 -5.04 -6.18 10.31
C TYR A 200 -4.30 -4.85 10.52
N PHE A 201 -3.57 -4.73 11.62
CA PHE A 201 -2.74 -3.55 11.92
C PHE A 201 -1.37 -3.55 11.21
N SER A 202 -1.19 -4.37 10.17
CA SER A 202 0.07 -4.50 9.43
C SER A 202 1.28 -4.91 10.28
N ARG A 203 1.04 -5.50 11.45
CA ARG A 203 2.08 -6.08 12.32
C ARG A 203 2.34 -7.53 11.89
N PHE A 204 2.82 -7.69 10.65
CA PHE A 204 2.90 -8.98 9.99
C PHE A 204 3.90 -9.94 10.66
N GLU A 205 5.00 -9.42 11.18
CA GLU A 205 6.00 -10.20 11.93
C GLU A 205 5.42 -10.77 13.22
N GLU A 206 4.64 -9.95 13.94
CA GLU A 206 3.94 -10.37 15.16
C GLU A 206 2.89 -11.45 14.83
N ALA A 207 2.05 -11.20 13.82
CA ALA A 207 1.02 -12.14 13.38
C ALA A 207 1.63 -13.48 12.94
N GLU A 208 2.72 -13.46 12.17
CA GLU A 208 3.44 -14.66 11.74
C GLU A 208 3.94 -15.46 12.94
N ARG A 209 4.58 -14.80 13.92
CA ARG A 209 5.05 -15.47 15.13
C ARG A 209 3.89 -16.15 15.87
N MET A 210 2.76 -15.44 16.02
CA MET A 210 1.57 -16.01 16.67
C MET A 210 1.01 -17.22 15.92
N TYR A 211 0.99 -17.20 14.58
CA TYR A 211 0.60 -18.37 13.79
C TYR A 211 1.54 -19.56 14.01
N LEU A 212 2.84 -19.32 14.06
CA LEU A 212 3.84 -20.37 14.33
C LEU A 212 3.74 -20.93 15.74
N ASP A 213 3.53 -20.08 16.75
CA ASP A 213 3.33 -20.48 18.15
C ASP A 213 2.07 -21.34 18.35
N MET A 214 1.08 -21.21 17.45
CA MET A 214 -0.13 -22.04 17.39
C MET A 214 0.03 -23.30 16.52
N ASP A 215 1.24 -23.61 16.05
CA ASP A 215 1.54 -24.67 15.08
C ASP A 215 0.79 -24.53 13.74
N ARG A 216 0.30 -23.32 13.41
CA ARG A 216 -0.43 -22.99 12.18
C ARG A 216 0.46 -22.35 11.13
N ARG A 217 1.51 -23.08 10.76
CA ARG A 217 2.47 -22.68 9.71
C ARG A 217 1.81 -22.40 8.36
N ASP A 218 0.74 -23.12 8.04
CA ASP A 218 -0.06 -22.90 6.83
C ASP A 218 -0.60 -21.46 6.75
N LEU A 219 -1.07 -20.91 7.87
CA LEU A 219 -1.56 -19.53 7.95
C LEU A 219 -0.43 -18.52 7.82
N ALA A 220 0.71 -18.76 8.48
CA ALA A 220 1.92 -17.94 8.33
C ALA A 220 2.39 -17.85 6.87
N ILE A 221 2.40 -18.99 6.17
CA ILE A 221 2.72 -19.06 4.73
C ILE A 221 1.68 -18.26 3.92
N SER A 222 0.39 -18.48 4.18
CA SER A 222 -0.69 -17.77 3.47
C SER A 222 -0.62 -16.25 3.64
N LEU A 223 -0.20 -15.78 4.82
CA LEU A 223 0.02 -14.36 5.10
C LEU A 223 1.14 -13.82 4.22
N ARG A 224 2.29 -14.51 4.17
CA ARG A 224 3.46 -14.05 3.39
C ARG A 224 3.23 -14.10 1.88
N ILE A 225 2.44 -15.06 1.40
CA ILE A 225 1.98 -15.09 0.00
C ILE A 225 1.18 -13.82 -0.33
N LYS A 226 0.22 -13.43 0.53
CA LYS A 226 -0.59 -12.22 0.33
C LYS A 226 0.24 -10.94 0.33
N LEU A 227 1.35 -10.93 1.07
CA LEU A 227 2.29 -9.80 1.10
C LEU A 227 3.29 -9.81 -0.07
N GLY A 228 3.34 -10.89 -0.86
CA GLY A 228 4.33 -11.07 -1.92
C GLY A 228 5.74 -11.34 -1.40
N ASP A 229 5.90 -11.68 -0.12
CA ASP A 229 7.19 -11.98 0.51
C ASP A 229 7.59 -13.44 0.27
N TRP A 230 7.91 -13.74 -0.99
CA TRP A 230 8.23 -15.09 -1.44
C TRP A 230 9.52 -15.66 -0.82
N PHE A 231 10.45 -14.79 -0.42
CA PHE A 231 11.65 -15.21 0.31
C PHE A 231 11.27 -15.79 1.68
N ARG A 232 10.40 -15.11 2.44
CA ARG A 232 9.94 -15.63 3.72
C ARG A 232 9.05 -16.86 3.54
N VAL A 233 8.21 -16.92 2.50
CA VAL A 233 7.45 -18.14 2.15
C VAL A 233 8.38 -19.34 2.00
N LEU A 234 9.44 -19.22 1.19
CA LEU A 234 10.39 -20.31 0.97
C LEU A 234 11.11 -20.72 2.27
N GLN A 235 11.43 -19.77 3.15
CA GLN A 235 12.03 -20.06 4.45
C GLN A 235 11.08 -20.86 5.36
N LEU A 236 9.80 -20.48 5.42
CA LEU A 236 8.77 -21.17 6.20
C LEU A 236 8.48 -22.58 5.65
N LEU A 237 8.56 -22.78 4.34
CA LEU A 237 8.43 -24.11 3.73
C LEU A 237 9.56 -25.04 4.17
N LYS A 238 10.80 -24.54 4.20
CA LYS A 238 11.99 -25.30 4.59
C LYS A 238 12.09 -25.62 6.09
N SER A 239 11.50 -24.79 6.95
CA SER A 239 11.62 -24.95 8.41
C SER A 239 10.64 -25.97 9.01
N GLY A 240 9.71 -26.52 8.24
CA GLY A 240 8.72 -27.46 8.76
C GLY A 240 9.09 -28.92 8.57
N SER A 241 8.83 -29.73 9.59
CA SER A 241 8.94 -31.19 9.56
C SER A 241 7.65 -31.80 8.99
N GLY A 242 7.49 -31.81 7.67
CA GLY A 242 6.32 -32.41 7.01
C GLY A 242 6.49 -32.45 5.50
N ASP A 243 5.62 -33.21 4.82
CA ASP A 243 5.61 -33.27 3.35
C ASP A 243 5.61 -31.86 2.78
N SER A 244 6.64 -31.59 1.97
CA SER A 244 6.79 -30.35 1.25
C SER A 244 5.68 -30.26 0.20
N ASP A 245 4.93 -29.16 0.20
CA ASP A 245 4.08 -28.84 -0.94
C ASP A 245 4.97 -28.42 -2.11
N ASP A 246 5.37 -29.41 -2.91
CA ASP A 246 6.28 -29.24 -4.04
C ASP A 246 5.76 -28.21 -5.05
N ALA A 247 4.43 -28.13 -5.23
CA ALA A 247 3.83 -27.14 -6.11
C ALA A 247 4.01 -25.72 -5.56
N LEU A 248 3.83 -25.54 -4.25
CA LEU A 248 4.05 -24.24 -3.62
C LEU A 248 5.52 -23.86 -3.55
N GLN A 249 6.43 -24.83 -3.39
CA GLN A 249 7.87 -24.58 -3.51
C GLN A 249 8.24 -24.11 -4.92
N GLU A 250 7.72 -24.79 -5.95
CA GLU A 250 7.91 -24.40 -7.35
C GLU A 250 7.43 -22.97 -7.61
N GLN A 251 6.23 -22.65 -7.12
CA GLN A 251 5.66 -21.30 -7.20
C GLN A 251 6.54 -20.25 -6.50
N ALA A 252 7.02 -20.54 -5.28
CA ALA A 252 7.87 -19.62 -4.53
C ALA A 252 9.22 -19.39 -5.24
N HIS A 253 9.82 -20.45 -5.79
CA HIS A 253 11.04 -20.34 -6.59
C HIS A 253 10.82 -19.48 -7.83
N ASN A 254 9.74 -19.69 -8.58
CA ASN A 254 9.43 -18.90 -9.76
C ASN A 254 9.21 -17.41 -9.43
N ALA A 255 8.49 -17.11 -8.36
CA ALA A 255 8.25 -15.73 -7.95
C ALA A 255 9.54 -15.02 -7.49
N ILE A 256 10.47 -15.74 -6.84
CA ILE A 256 11.80 -15.20 -6.51
C ILE A 256 12.63 -15.01 -7.80
N GLY A 257 12.51 -15.93 -8.76
CA GLY A 257 13.10 -15.79 -10.10
C GLY A 257 12.65 -14.50 -10.77
N ASP A 258 11.34 -14.25 -10.81
CA ASP A 258 10.73 -13.03 -11.36
C ASP A 258 11.27 -11.77 -10.65
N TYR A 259 11.36 -11.80 -9.31
CA TYR A 259 11.95 -10.69 -8.53
C TYR A 259 13.39 -10.34 -8.97
N PHE A 260 14.21 -11.32 -9.34
CA PHE A 260 15.57 -11.08 -9.84
C PHE A 260 15.58 -10.67 -11.31
N ALA A 261 14.75 -11.29 -12.15
CA ALA A 261 14.62 -10.97 -13.57
C ALA A 261 14.17 -9.52 -13.79
N ASP A 262 13.16 -9.04 -13.04
CA ASP A 262 12.68 -7.66 -13.09
C ASP A 262 13.76 -6.61 -12.78
N ARG A 263 14.82 -7.03 -12.07
CA ARG A 263 15.99 -6.21 -11.72
C ARG A 263 17.21 -6.50 -12.59
N GLN A 264 17.03 -7.22 -13.69
CA GLN A 264 18.09 -7.62 -14.63
C GLN A 264 19.22 -8.42 -13.97
N LYS A 265 18.93 -9.10 -12.84
CA LYS A 265 19.87 -9.98 -12.15
C LYS A 265 19.72 -11.41 -12.68
N TRP A 266 19.98 -11.57 -13.98
CA TRP A 266 19.71 -12.80 -14.74
C TRP A 266 20.40 -14.04 -14.16
N VAL A 267 21.66 -13.92 -13.72
CA VAL A 267 22.41 -15.04 -13.12
C VAL A 267 21.70 -15.60 -11.88
N ASN A 268 21.15 -14.72 -11.03
CA ASN A 268 20.40 -15.15 -9.86
C ASN A 268 19.05 -15.76 -10.29
N ALA A 269 18.37 -15.14 -11.26
CA ALA A 269 17.08 -15.63 -11.76
C ALA A 269 17.18 -17.06 -12.30
N VAL A 270 18.24 -17.40 -13.05
CA VAL A 270 18.52 -18.78 -13.53
C VAL A 270 18.49 -19.80 -12.39
N GLN A 271 19.15 -19.51 -11.26
CA GLN A 271 19.19 -20.45 -10.13
C GLN A 271 17.80 -20.76 -9.61
N TYR A 272 16.94 -19.75 -9.53
CA TYR A 272 15.59 -19.90 -9.01
C TYR A 272 14.63 -20.53 -10.04
N TYR A 273 14.72 -20.20 -11.33
CA TYR A 273 13.89 -20.83 -12.36
C TYR A 273 14.26 -22.30 -12.61
N LEU A 274 15.51 -22.71 -12.41
CA LEU A 274 15.89 -24.12 -12.40
C LEU A 274 15.19 -24.88 -11.27
N LEU A 275 15.19 -24.32 -10.05
CA LEU A 275 14.51 -24.91 -8.90
C LEU A 275 12.98 -24.89 -9.07
N GLY A 276 12.45 -23.83 -9.66
CA GLY A 276 11.03 -23.64 -9.98
C GLY A 276 10.59 -24.28 -11.31
N ARG A 277 11.47 -25.06 -11.97
CA ARG A 277 11.18 -25.81 -13.21
C ARG A 277 10.54 -24.99 -14.33
N ASN A 278 10.74 -23.66 -14.34
CA ASN A 278 10.13 -22.77 -15.30
C ASN A 278 11.03 -22.60 -16.52
N GLN A 279 10.79 -23.47 -17.51
CA GLN A 279 11.59 -23.55 -18.73
C GLN A 279 11.47 -22.30 -19.61
N GLU A 280 10.29 -21.66 -19.63
CA GLU A 280 10.05 -20.47 -20.46
C GLU A 280 10.90 -19.29 -19.98
N ARG A 281 10.86 -19.01 -18.68
CA ARG A 281 11.70 -17.97 -18.06
C ARG A 281 13.18 -18.31 -18.08
N LEU A 282 13.51 -19.59 -17.98
CA LEU A 282 14.90 -20.05 -18.07
C LEU A 282 15.49 -19.79 -19.47
N ALA A 283 14.73 -20.05 -20.54
CA ALA A 283 15.14 -19.72 -21.91
C ALA A 283 15.42 -18.22 -22.09
N GLU A 284 14.52 -17.37 -21.57
CA GLU A 284 14.70 -15.92 -21.55
C GLU A 284 15.98 -15.52 -20.80
N CYS A 285 16.23 -16.09 -19.63
CA CYS A 285 17.44 -15.80 -18.86
C CYS A 285 18.72 -16.20 -19.60
N TYR A 286 18.75 -17.39 -20.23
CA TYR A 286 19.90 -17.82 -21.02
C TYR A 286 20.13 -16.90 -22.21
N TYR A 287 19.07 -16.50 -22.90
CA TYR A 287 19.15 -15.54 -24.01
C TYR A 287 19.72 -14.19 -23.55
N MET A 288 19.22 -13.63 -22.44
CA MET A 288 19.69 -12.35 -21.90
C MET A 288 21.14 -12.40 -21.36
N LEU A 289 21.61 -13.59 -20.97
CA LEU A 289 22.99 -13.83 -20.56
C LEU A 289 23.92 -14.19 -21.72
N GLU A 290 23.39 -14.34 -22.93
CA GLU A 290 24.10 -14.91 -24.08
C GLU A 290 24.67 -16.32 -23.81
N ASP A 291 24.06 -17.06 -22.86
CA ASP A 291 24.39 -18.46 -22.54
C ASP A 291 23.68 -19.41 -23.52
N TYR A 292 24.13 -19.37 -24.77
CA TYR A 292 23.59 -20.18 -25.85
C TYR A 292 23.79 -21.69 -25.62
N ASP A 293 24.86 -22.08 -24.93
CA ASP A 293 25.09 -23.46 -24.50
C ASP A 293 24.04 -23.92 -23.48
N GLY A 294 23.63 -23.03 -22.55
CA GLY A 294 22.49 -23.23 -21.66
C GLY A 294 21.19 -23.43 -22.42
N LEU A 295 20.93 -22.59 -23.42
CA LEU A 295 19.72 -22.66 -24.25
C LEU A 295 19.66 -23.94 -25.10
N GLU A 296 20.79 -24.41 -25.64
CA GLU A 296 20.88 -25.67 -26.38
C GLU A 296 20.69 -26.88 -25.46
N ARG A 297 21.28 -26.86 -24.25
CA ARG A 297 21.00 -27.88 -23.22
C ARG A 297 19.51 -27.94 -22.88
N LEU A 298 18.84 -26.79 -22.84
CA LEU A 298 17.40 -26.72 -22.60
C LEU A 298 16.61 -27.39 -23.73
N ILE A 299 16.92 -27.13 -25.00
CA ILE A 299 16.30 -27.85 -26.14
C ILE A 299 16.38 -29.36 -25.93
N ASN A 300 17.55 -29.87 -25.54
CA ASN A 300 17.79 -31.30 -25.38
C ASN A 300 16.95 -31.92 -24.24
N GLN A 301 16.60 -31.16 -23.20
CA GLN A 301 15.77 -31.61 -22.09
C GLN A 301 14.27 -31.55 -22.38
N LEU A 302 13.83 -30.68 -23.30
CA LEU A 302 12.43 -30.56 -23.68
C LEU A 302 11.96 -31.78 -24.50
N PRO A 303 10.72 -32.24 -24.32
CA PRO A 303 10.14 -33.30 -25.18
C PRO A 303 9.92 -32.79 -26.61
N ASP A 304 9.83 -33.71 -27.56
CA ASP A 304 9.49 -33.39 -28.95
C ASP A 304 8.12 -32.69 -29.03
N ASN A 305 7.98 -31.72 -29.94
CA ASN A 305 6.80 -30.87 -30.07
C ASN A 305 6.43 -30.03 -28.82
N HIS A 306 7.36 -29.79 -27.90
CA HIS A 306 7.14 -28.86 -26.80
C HIS A 306 6.87 -27.43 -27.29
N LYS A 307 5.89 -26.75 -26.68
CA LYS A 307 5.40 -25.41 -27.07
C LYS A 307 6.46 -24.30 -27.08
N LEU A 308 7.53 -24.46 -26.30
CA LEU A 308 8.63 -23.49 -26.17
C LEU A 308 9.69 -23.61 -27.29
N LEU A 309 9.74 -24.74 -27.99
CA LEU A 309 10.77 -24.99 -29.01
C LEU A 309 10.75 -23.96 -30.17
N PRO A 310 9.59 -23.52 -30.70
CA PRO A 310 9.55 -22.47 -31.71
C PRO A 310 10.14 -21.14 -31.23
N ASP A 311 9.88 -20.76 -29.98
CA ASP A 311 10.39 -19.50 -29.41
C ASP A 311 11.91 -19.57 -29.22
N ILE A 312 12.43 -20.70 -28.73
CA ILE A 312 13.88 -20.92 -28.63
C ILE A 312 14.52 -20.92 -30.03
N GLY A 313 13.89 -21.54 -31.02
CA GLY A 313 14.36 -21.51 -32.42
C GLY A 313 14.45 -20.07 -32.94
N GLN A 314 13.47 -19.24 -32.62
CA GLN A 314 13.47 -17.82 -32.99
C GLN A 314 14.59 -17.05 -32.27
N MET A 315 14.84 -17.32 -30.99
CA MET A 315 15.95 -16.73 -30.23
C MET A 315 17.31 -17.02 -30.89
N PHE A 316 17.56 -18.27 -31.31
CA PHE A 316 18.79 -18.63 -32.03
C PHE A 316 18.86 -17.95 -33.41
N ALA A 317 17.74 -17.89 -34.12
CA ALA A 317 17.68 -17.25 -35.44
C ALA A 317 18.02 -15.75 -35.37
N THR A 318 17.56 -15.03 -34.34
CA THR A 318 17.85 -13.59 -34.18
C THR A 318 19.32 -13.28 -33.91
N VAL A 319 20.07 -14.24 -33.36
CA VAL A 319 21.51 -14.10 -33.10
C VAL A 319 22.38 -14.77 -34.17
N GLY A 320 21.76 -15.32 -35.23
CA GLY A 320 22.47 -15.91 -36.38
C GLY A 320 22.93 -17.36 -36.19
N MET A 321 22.50 -18.04 -35.13
CA MET A 321 22.85 -19.44 -34.84
C MET A 321 21.94 -20.41 -35.60
N CYS A 322 22.23 -20.59 -36.90
CA CYS A 322 21.36 -21.31 -37.83
C CYS A 322 21.17 -22.80 -37.48
N GLU A 323 22.24 -23.51 -37.14
CA GLU A 323 22.17 -24.96 -36.86
C GLU A 323 21.28 -25.25 -35.64
N GLN A 324 21.45 -24.47 -34.56
CA GLN A 324 20.68 -24.58 -33.33
C GLN A 324 19.22 -24.21 -33.54
N ALA A 325 18.95 -23.14 -34.30
CA ALA A 325 17.59 -22.74 -34.66
C ALA A 325 16.87 -23.84 -35.47
N VAL A 326 17.54 -24.40 -36.47
CA VAL A 326 17.02 -25.50 -37.28
C VAL A 326 16.74 -26.74 -36.44
N ASN A 327 17.65 -27.11 -35.53
CA ASN A 327 17.46 -28.22 -34.62
C ASN A 327 16.18 -28.03 -33.76
N ALA A 328 15.99 -26.84 -33.19
CA ALA A 328 14.78 -26.51 -32.43
C ALA A 328 13.49 -26.66 -33.25
N TYR A 329 13.47 -26.13 -34.48
CA TYR A 329 12.31 -26.19 -35.38
C TYR A 329 12.02 -27.61 -35.88
N LEU A 330 13.05 -28.41 -36.17
CA LEU A 330 12.87 -29.81 -36.54
C LEU A 330 12.31 -30.62 -35.38
N LYS A 331 12.79 -30.37 -34.15
CA LYS A 331 12.30 -31.05 -32.93
C LYS A 331 10.83 -30.74 -32.61
N CYS A 332 10.28 -29.63 -33.11
CA CYS A 332 8.84 -29.33 -33.03
C CYS A 332 8.06 -29.53 -34.33
N ASN A 333 8.62 -30.31 -35.27
CA ASN A 333 8.00 -30.67 -36.55
C ASN A 333 7.58 -29.45 -37.40
N GLN A 334 8.41 -28.40 -37.42
CA GLN A 334 8.24 -27.20 -38.22
C GLN A 334 9.34 -27.08 -39.30
N PRO A 335 9.40 -28.00 -40.29
CA PRO A 335 10.46 -28.01 -41.30
C PRO A 335 10.43 -26.76 -42.20
N LYS A 336 9.27 -26.12 -42.36
CA LYS A 336 9.16 -24.85 -43.10
C LYS A 336 9.95 -23.73 -42.40
N ALA A 337 9.76 -23.56 -41.09
CA ALA A 337 10.48 -22.56 -40.29
C ALA A 337 12.00 -22.81 -40.30
N ALA A 338 12.42 -24.08 -40.27
CA ALA A 338 13.82 -24.45 -40.42
C ALA A 338 14.41 -23.99 -41.77
N VAL A 339 13.73 -24.28 -42.88
CA VAL A 339 14.16 -23.86 -44.23
C VAL A 339 14.18 -22.33 -44.34
N ASP A 340 13.13 -21.66 -43.87
CA ASP A 340 13.03 -20.21 -43.90
C ASP A 340 14.17 -19.55 -43.12
N THR A 341 14.56 -20.13 -41.98
CA THR A 341 15.70 -19.66 -41.17
C THR A 341 17.03 -19.81 -41.92
N CYS A 342 17.28 -20.95 -42.57
CA CYS A 342 18.49 -21.15 -43.37
C CYS A 342 18.59 -20.17 -44.55
N VAL A 343 17.47 -19.89 -45.19
CA VAL A 343 17.40 -18.91 -46.29
C VAL A 343 17.66 -17.51 -45.75
N HIS A 344 17.02 -17.14 -44.63
CA HIS A 344 17.17 -15.83 -44.00
C HIS A 344 18.62 -15.56 -43.57
N LEU A 345 19.29 -16.55 -42.97
CA LEU A 345 20.68 -16.47 -42.52
C LEU A 345 21.71 -16.76 -43.62
N ASN A 346 21.26 -16.98 -44.85
CA ASN A 346 22.10 -17.27 -46.03
C ASN A 346 23.00 -18.52 -45.86
N GLN A 347 22.56 -19.48 -45.06
CA GLN A 347 23.23 -20.77 -44.80
C GLN A 347 22.62 -21.90 -45.65
N VAL A 348 22.48 -21.65 -46.96
CA VAL A 348 21.78 -22.55 -47.90
C VAL A 348 22.55 -23.85 -48.20
N ARG A 349 23.74 -24.05 -47.61
CA ARG A 349 24.52 -25.30 -47.77
C ARG A 349 24.01 -26.42 -46.86
N ASP A 350 23.49 -26.12 -45.67
CA ASP A 350 23.02 -27.14 -44.72
C ASP A 350 21.63 -27.69 -45.02
N THR A 351 20.78 -26.91 -45.70
CA THR A 351 19.44 -27.36 -46.15
C THR A 351 19.50 -28.55 -47.10
N ARG A 352 20.56 -28.67 -47.91
CA ARG A 352 20.71 -29.76 -48.88
C ARG A 352 21.06 -31.10 -48.22
N TYR A 353 21.67 -31.09 -47.04
CA TYR A 353 22.01 -32.33 -46.32
C TYR A 353 20.84 -32.85 -45.47
N GLN A 354 20.00 -31.97 -44.93
CA GLN A 354 18.84 -32.40 -44.13
C GLN A 354 17.59 -32.75 -44.95
N MET A 355 17.40 -32.20 -46.15
CA MET A 355 16.30 -32.62 -47.05
C MET A 355 16.41 -34.07 -47.56
N ILE A 356 17.52 -34.77 -47.30
CA ILE A 356 17.70 -36.18 -47.67
C ILE A 356 17.17 -37.13 -46.57
N ILE A 357 16.81 -36.62 -45.39
CA ILE A 357 16.43 -37.46 -44.21
C ILE A 357 14.97 -37.22 -43.73
N ILE A 358 14.19 -36.36 -44.40
CA ILE A 358 12.72 -36.29 -44.24
C ILE A 358 12.08 -37.02 -45.41
#